data_AF-A0A371GY38-F1
#
_entry.id   AF-A0A371GY38-F1
#
_cell.length_a   1.000
_cell.length_b   1.000
_cell.length_c   1.000
_cell.angle_alpha   90.00
_cell.angle_beta   90.00
_cell.angle_gamma   90.00
#
_symmetry.space_group_name_H-M   'P 1'
#
loop_
_entity.id
_entity.type
_entity.pdbx_description
1 polymer ?
#
loop_
_entity_poly.entity_id
_entity_poly.type
_entity_poly.pdbx_seq_one_letter_code
_entity_poly.pdbx_strand_id
1 'polypeptide(L)'
;MARLSNYVNLVAFFMATIIVTISAAEEESLDQCGKHIGSHCGKQVIDNMLSHDHMPIVSTECCYKLFQTGYHCHTKLTLYLLQTRPELKNANWTDVLARSDEVFHKCDLFTKPAGSPEILAKCMEILGSDCGEQLVKMGQACHVDMVKDLIRTPEMRDVNAIQLLSKNKKIFHCCVHVE
;
A
#
# COMPACT_ATOMS: atom_id res chain seq x y z
N MET A 1 -0.53 -48.98 14.10
CA MET A 1 -0.25 -48.02 15.19
C MET A 1 0.88 -47.04 14.87
N ALA A 2 2.07 -47.48 14.42
CA ALA A 2 3.20 -46.57 14.11
C ALA A 2 2.92 -45.49 13.03
N ARG A 3 2.16 -45.81 11.98
CA ARG A 3 1.83 -44.85 10.90
C ARG A 3 0.91 -43.70 11.35
N LEU A 4 0.02 -43.96 12.32
CA LEU A 4 -0.88 -42.94 12.86
C LEU A 4 -0.12 -41.96 13.76
N SER A 5 0.82 -42.47 14.55
CA SER A 5 1.67 -41.66 15.44
C SER A 5 2.58 -40.70 14.66
N ASN A 6 3.17 -41.16 13.55
CA ASN A 6 4.00 -40.30 12.70
C ASN A 6 3.18 -39.18 12.03
N TYR A 7 1.93 -39.45 11.66
CA TYR A 7 1.04 -38.45 11.07
C TYR A 7 0.66 -37.35 12.08
N VAL A 8 0.32 -37.74 13.31
CA VAL A 8 -0.02 -36.78 14.38
C VAL A 8 1.17 -35.89 14.73
N ASN A 9 2.38 -36.44 14.79
CA ASN A 9 3.59 -35.67 15.04
C ASN A 9 3.90 -34.67 13.91
N LEU A 10 3.70 -35.08 12.65
CA LEU A 10 3.90 -34.21 11.49
C LEU A 10 2.92 -33.02 11.53
N VAL A 11 1.64 -33.30 11.75
CA VAL A 11 0.59 -32.26 11.84
C VAL A 11 0.86 -31.32 13.01
N ALA A 12 1.26 -31.83 14.17
CA ALA A 12 1.61 -31.00 15.32
C ALA A 12 2.81 -30.07 15.02
N PHE A 13 3.81 -30.55 14.29
CA PHE A 13 4.98 -29.75 13.89
C PHE A 13 4.63 -28.67 12.87
N PHE A 14 3.76 -28.98 11.90
CA PHE A 14 3.24 -27.99 10.94
C PHE A 14 2.36 -26.94 11.61
N MET A 15 1.50 -27.33 12.55
CA MET A 15 0.68 -26.38 13.31
C MET A 15 1.53 -25.50 14.23
N ALA A 16 2.58 -26.06 14.85
CA ALA A 16 3.49 -25.28 15.68
C ALA A 16 4.30 -24.26 14.87
N THR A 17 4.77 -24.62 13.67
CA THR A 17 5.47 -23.67 12.77
C THR A 17 4.54 -22.57 12.26
N ILE A 18 3.26 -22.88 11.97
CA ILE A 18 2.25 -21.87 11.62
C ILE A 18 1.98 -20.90 12.80
N ILE A 19 1.87 -21.41 14.02
CA ILE A 19 1.65 -20.56 15.21
C ILE A 19 2.84 -19.62 15.44
N VAL A 20 4.07 -20.12 15.28
CA VAL A 20 5.29 -19.31 15.43
C VAL A 20 5.39 -18.24 14.36
N THR A 21 5.06 -18.53 13.09
CA THR A 21 5.10 -17.53 12.02
C THR A 21 4.01 -16.47 12.15
N ILE A 22 2.82 -16.82 12.66
CA ILE A 22 1.76 -15.83 12.97
C ILE A 22 2.20 -14.90 14.12
N SER A 23 2.88 -15.43 15.13
CA SER A 23 3.37 -14.63 16.27
C SER A 23 4.57 -13.73 15.97
N ALA A 24 5.25 -13.95 14.84
CA ALA A 24 6.40 -13.17 14.39
C ALA A 24 6.02 -12.00 13.46
N ALA A 25 4.73 -11.84 13.12
CA ALA A 25 4.25 -10.58 12.56
C ALA A 25 4.27 -9.54 13.69
N GLU A 26 5.31 -8.71 13.75
CA GLU A 26 5.31 -7.53 14.62
C GLU A 26 4.00 -6.76 14.40
N GLU A 27 3.17 -6.70 15.43
CA GLU A 27 1.93 -5.93 15.35
C GLU A 27 2.30 -4.45 15.24
N GLU A 28 2.16 -3.86 14.04
CA GLU A 28 2.51 -2.46 13.83
C GLU A 28 1.79 -1.57 14.85
N SER A 29 2.56 -0.81 15.62
CA SER A 29 2.03 0.13 16.60
C SER A 29 1.26 1.27 15.93
N LEU A 30 0.37 1.93 16.68
CA LEU A 30 -0.37 3.10 16.17
C LEU A 30 0.57 4.22 15.71
N ASP A 31 1.69 4.41 16.40
CA ASP A 31 2.72 5.40 16.04
C ASP A 31 3.38 5.06 14.69
N GLN A 32 3.77 3.79 14.51
CA GLN A 32 4.31 3.29 13.24
C GLN A 32 3.30 3.47 12.10
N CYS A 33 2.02 3.15 12.33
CA CYS A 33 0.97 3.37 11.35
C CYS A 33 0.79 4.85 10.98
N GLY A 34 0.93 5.76 11.94
CA GLY A 34 0.75 7.21 11.73
C GLY A 34 1.97 7.94 11.17
N LYS A 35 3.18 7.38 11.30
CA LYS A 35 4.45 8.04 11.01
C LYS A 35 4.54 8.63 9.59
N HIS A 36 3.98 7.94 8.59
CA HIS A 36 4.10 8.30 7.18
C HIS A 36 2.94 9.14 6.63
N ILE A 37 1.75 9.08 7.26
CA ILE A 37 0.58 9.79 6.75
C ILE A 37 0.71 11.29 6.98
N GLY A 38 1.19 11.69 8.16
CA GLY A 38 1.29 13.09 8.56
C GLY A 38 -0.08 13.75 8.81
N SER A 39 -0.08 14.87 9.53
CA SER A 39 -1.31 15.55 9.96
C SER A 39 -2.18 16.05 8.81
N HIS A 40 -1.56 16.55 7.74
CA HIS A 40 -2.28 17.06 6.56
C HIS A 40 -3.07 15.95 5.84
N CYS A 41 -2.45 14.82 5.51
CA CYS A 41 -3.16 13.73 4.83
C CYS A 41 -4.09 12.99 5.78
N GLY A 42 -3.72 12.83 7.05
CA GLY A 42 -4.63 12.30 8.06
C GLY A 42 -5.92 13.10 8.16
N LYS A 43 -5.84 14.43 8.12
CA LYS A 43 -7.03 15.30 8.08
C LYS A 43 -7.89 15.05 6.84
N GLN A 44 -7.29 14.99 5.64
CA GLN A 44 -8.07 14.72 4.42
C GLN A 44 -8.80 13.38 4.49
N VAL A 45 -8.11 12.32 4.93
CA VAL A 45 -8.70 10.98 5.07
C VAL A 45 -9.87 11.01 6.06
N ILE A 46 -9.68 11.60 7.23
CA ILE A 46 -10.73 11.72 8.26
C ILE A 46 -11.92 12.55 7.75
N ASP A 47 -11.66 13.69 7.11
CA ASP A 47 -12.72 14.55 6.57
C ASP A 47 -13.56 13.79 5.53
N ASN A 48 -12.93 12.98 4.66
CA ASN A 48 -13.67 12.13 3.71
C ASN A 48 -14.51 11.07 4.38
N MET A 49 -13.95 10.42 5.41
CA MET A 49 -14.64 9.36 6.14
C MET A 49 -15.88 9.88 6.87
N LEU A 50 -15.81 11.11 7.39
CA LEU A 50 -16.85 11.69 8.23
C LEU A 50 -17.83 12.58 7.47
N SER A 51 -17.47 13.06 6.27
CA SER A 51 -18.36 13.87 5.44
C SER A 51 -19.50 13.01 4.88
N HIS A 52 -20.72 13.54 4.96
CA HIS A 52 -21.93 12.92 4.39
C HIS A 52 -22.28 13.49 3.01
N ASP A 53 -21.87 14.73 2.71
CA ASP A 53 -22.14 15.42 1.44
C ASP A 53 -20.84 15.92 0.82
N HIS A 54 -20.63 15.60 -0.46
CA HIS A 54 -19.44 15.90 -1.27
C HIS A 54 -18.12 15.41 -0.62
N MET A 55 -17.69 14.19 -0.95
CA MET A 55 -16.38 13.68 -0.50
C MET A 55 -15.26 14.62 -0.98
N PRO A 56 -14.55 15.33 -0.08
CA PRO A 56 -13.44 16.18 -0.48
C PRO A 56 -12.32 15.30 -1.06
N ILE A 57 -11.90 15.47 -2.31
CA ILE A 57 -10.98 14.50 -2.94
C ILE A 57 -9.67 14.36 -2.12
N VAL A 58 -9.36 13.15 -1.63
CA VAL A 58 -8.04 12.83 -1.07
C VAL A 58 -7.02 13.03 -2.19
N SER A 59 -6.04 13.90 -1.97
CA SER A 59 -5.05 14.20 -3.00
C SER A 59 -4.26 12.95 -3.40
N THR A 60 -3.75 12.91 -4.62
CA THR A 60 -2.91 11.79 -5.09
C THR A 60 -1.69 11.56 -4.19
N GLU A 61 -1.06 12.63 -3.69
CA GLU A 61 0.02 12.52 -2.70
C GLU A 61 -0.44 11.82 -1.43
N CYS A 62 -1.59 12.22 -0.90
CA CYS A 62 -2.14 11.62 0.31
C CYS A 62 -2.58 10.16 0.08
N CYS A 63 -3.05 9.81 -1.12
CA CYS A 63 -3.32 8.43 -1.47
C CYS A 63 -2.06 7.56 -1.51
N TYR A 64 -0.93 8.05 -2.04
CA TYR A 64 0.33 7.30 -1.95
C TYR A 64 0.78 7.09 -0.50
N LYS A 65 0.71 8.13 0.33
CA LYS A 65 1.07 8.01 1.76
C LYS A 65 0.14 7.05 2.51
N LEU A 66 -1.16 7.12 2.24
CA LEU A 66 -2.16 6.20 2.81
C LEU A 66 -1.90 4.75 2.36
N PHE A 67 -1.55 4.53 1.11
CA PHE A 67 -1.27 3.18 0.62
C PHE A 67 0.04 2.62 1.22
N GLN A 68 1.04 3.47 1.43
CA GLN A 68 2.29 3.10 2.08
C GLN A 68 2.09 2.65 3.53
N THR A 69 1.14 3.22 4.28
CA THR A 69 0.84 2.68 5.63
C THR A 69 0.21 1.29 5.55
N GLY A 70 -0.48 0.96 4.44
CA GLY A 70 -1.13 -0.32 4.23
C GLY A 70 -2.51 -0.41 4.87
N TYR A 71 -3.32 -1.33 4.33
CA TYR A 71 -4.73 -1.46 4.71
C TYR A 71 -4.91 -1.74 6.21
N HIS A 72 -4.08 -2.61 6.79
CA HIS A 72 -4.11 -2.93 8.21
C HIS A 72 -3.93 -1.68 9.10
N CYS A 73 -2.93 -0.84 8.81
CA CYS A 73 -2.72 0.40 9.55
C CYS A 73 -3.86 1.40 9.36
N HIS A 74 -4.41 1.51 8.15
CA HIS A 74 -5.58 2.36 7.90
C HIS A 74 -6.78 1.95 8.76
N THR A 75 -7.09 0.66 8.82
CA THR A 75 -8.16 0.12 9.68
C THR A 75 -7.85 0.37 11.16
N LYS A 76 -6.62 0.10 11.60
CA LYS A 76 -6.20 0.30 13.01
C LYS A 76 -6.31 1.76 13.45
N LEU A 77 -5.89 2.71 12.60
CA LEU A 77 -6.03 4.15 12.84
C LEU A 77 -7.50 4.58 12.87
N THR A 78 -8.33 4.03 11.98
CA THR A 78 -9.78 4.30 11.96
C THR A 78 -10.45 3.85 13.26
N LEU A 79 -10.16 2.64 13.71
CA LEU A 79 -10.69 2.09 14.96
C LEU A 79 -10.25 2.93 16.17
N TYR A 80 -8.97 3.32 16.20
CA TYR A 80 -8.46 4.21 17.24
C TYR A 80 -9.21 5.55 17.27
N LEU A 81 -9.50 6.16 16.13
CA LEU A 81 -10.28 7.40 16.06
C LEU A 81 -11.70 7.22 16.59
N LEU A 82 -12.38 6.15 16.21
CA LEU A 82 -13.73 5.82 16.68
C LEU A 82 -13.77 5.60 18.21
N GLN A 83 -12.74 4.95 18.76
CA GLN A 83 -12.64 4.66 20.19
C GLN A 83 -12.30 5.89 21.03
N THR A 84 -11.47 6.80 20.51
CA THR A 84 -10.89 7.87 21.31
C THR A 84 -11.54 9.23 21.14
N ARG A 85 -12.24 9.49 20.03
CA ARG A 85 -12.84 10.81 19.79
C ARG A 85 -14.25 10.91 20.38
N PRO A 86 -14.49 11.82 21.34
CA PRO A 86 -15.82 12.01 21.93
C PRO A 86 -16.89 12.35 20.90
N GLU A 87 -16.52 13.12 19.88
CA GLU A 87 -17.36 13.53 18.74
C GLU A 87 -17.98 12.32 18.00
N LEU A 88 -17.30 11.17 18.02
CA LEU A 88 -17.70 9.94 17.31
C LEU A 88 -18.40 8.91 18.20
N LYS A 89 -18.61 9.24 19.49
CA LYS A 89 -19.19 8.32 20.48
C LYS A 89 -20.57 7.79 20.08
N ASN A 90 -21.36 8.63 19.39
CA ASN A 90 -22.71 8.28 18.92
C ASN A 90 -22.75 8.01 17.41
N ALA A 91 -21.60 7.99 16.72
CA ALA A 91 -21.56 7.69 15.30
C ALA A 91 -21.96 6.23 15.05
N ASN A 92 -22.54 5.95 13.88
CA ASN A 92 -22.68 4.58 13.42
C ASN A 92 -21.31 4.06 12.96
N TRP A 93 -20.67 3.23 13.80
CA TRP A 93 -19.32 2.71 13.52
C TRP A 93 -19.26 1.91 12.23
N THR A 94 -20.32 1.14 11.92
CA THR A 94 -20.41 0.38 10.67
C THR A 94 -20.36 1.32 9.47
N ASP A 95 -21.10 2.42 9.49
CA ASP A 95 -21.13 3.38 8.38
C ASP A 95 -19.80 4.15 8.24
N VAL A 96 -19.13 4.45 9.36
CA VAL A 96 -17.82 5.12 9.32
C VAL A 96 -16.74 4.17 8.80
N LEU A 97 -16.76 2.89 9.22
CA LEU A 97 -15.84 1.87 8.73
C LEU A 97 -16.04 1.61 7.23
N ALA A 98 -17.30 1.49 6.77
CA ALA A 98 -17.60 1.34 5.35
C ALA A 98 -17.08 2.51 4.51
N ARG A 99 -17.24 3.75 4.99
CA ARG A 99 -16.67 4.94 4.33
C ARG A 99 -15.14 4.97 4.39
N SER A 100 -14.55 4.49 5.47
CA SER A 100 -13.10 4.31 5.60
C SER A 100 -12.55 3.37 4.53
N ASP A 101 -13.21 2.23 4.35
CA ASP A 101 -12.85 1.27 3.31
C ASP A 101 -13.02 1.86 1.91
N GLU A 102 -14.09 2.63 1.68
CA GLU A 102 -14.31 3.32 0.40
C GLU A 102 -13.19 4.32 0.08
N VAL A 103 -12.74 5.11 1.07
CA VAL A 103 -11.61 6.03 0.91
C VAL A 103 -10.33 5.28 0.52
N PHE A 104 -10.04 4.17 1.22
CA PHE A 104 -8.86 3.36 0.91
C PHE A 104 -8.94 2.76 -0.50
N HIS A 105 -10.10 2.20 -0.86
CA HIS A 105 -10.33 1.61 -2.18
C HIS A 105 -10.21 2.64 -3.30
N LYS A 106 -10.72 3.86 -3.12
CA LYS A 106 -10.53 4.94 -4.09
C LYS A 106 -9.06 5.28 -4.27
N CYS A 107 -8.32 5.42 -3.16
CA CYS A 107 -6.88 5.66 -3.23
C CYS A 107 -6.12 4.51 -3.89
N ASP A 108 -6.55 3.27 -3.67
CA ASP A 108 -6.01 2.09 -4.35
C ASP A 108 -6.17 2.23 -5.87
N LEU A 109 -7.40 2.49 -6.35
CA LEU A 109 -7.69 2.68 -7.77
C LEU A 109 -6.88 3.83 -8.38
N PHE A 110 -6.73 4.96 -7.68
CA PHE A 110 -5.97 6.12 -8.17
C PHE A 110 -4.46 5.88 -8.23
N THR A 111 -3.91 5.05 -7.34
CA THR A 111 -2.46 4.78 -7.24
C THR A 111 -2.03 3.54 -7.99
N LYS A 112 -2.98 2.72 -8.46
CA LYS A 112 -2.71 1.52 -9.25
C LYS A 112 -1.95 1.88 -10.54
N PRO A 113 -1.02 1.02 -10.99
CA PRO A 113 -0.52 1.08 -12.35
C PRO A 113 -1.65 1.10 -13.36
N ALA A 114 -1.49 1.86 -14.45
CA ALA A 114 -2.51 1.93 -15.49
C ALA A 114 -2.47 0.71 -16.43
N GLY A 115 -1.32 0.03 -16.53
CA GLY A 115 -1.15 -1.20 -17.31
C GLY A 115 -1.87 -2.40 -16.71
N SER A 116 -2.39 -3.29 -17.56
CA SER A 116 -2.86 -4.61 -17.14
C SER A 116 -1.69 -5.44 -16.57
N PRO A 117 -1.96 -6.47 -15.75
CA PRO A 117 -0.92 -7.41 -15.32
C PRO A 117 -0.09 -7.98 -16.47
N GLU A 118 -0.69 -8.17 -17.67
CA GLU A 118 0.07 -8.60 -18.86
C GLU A 118 1.03 -7.52 -19.37
N ILE A 119 0.64 -6.24 -19.35
CA ILE A 119 1.51 -5.13 -19.76
C ILE A 119 2.67 -4.98 -18.79
N LEU A 120 2.42 -5.12 -17.49
CA LEU A 120 3.44 -5.09 -16.45
C LEU A 120 4.39 -6.30 -16.54
N ALA A 121 3.88 -7.49 -16.81
CA ALA A 121 4.71 -8.68 -17.02
C ALA A 121 5.64 -8.49 -18.23
N LYS A 122 5.11 -7.95 -19.33
CA LYS A 122 5.90 -7.60 -20.52
C LYS A 122 6.96 -6.53 -20.23
N CYS A 123 6.63 -5.55 -19.37
CA CYS A 123 7.59 -4.57 -18.88
C CYS A 123 8.77 -5.21 -18.12
N MET A 124 8.47 -6.20 -17.27
CA MET A 124 9.49 -6.94 -16.49
C MET A 124 10.34 -7.86 -17.37
N GLU A 125 9.77 -8.50 -18.39
CA GLU A 125 10.51 -9.33 -19.36
C GLU A 125 11.54 -8.54 -20.17
N ILE A 126 11.26 -7.26 -20.44
CA ILE A 126 12.16 -6.37 -21.19
C ILE A 126 13.39 -5.98 -20.35
N LEU A 127 13.33 -6.05 -19.01
CA LEU A 127 14.46 -5.75 -18.11
C LEU A 127 15.44 -6.93 -18.01
N GLY A 128 16.21 -7.14 -19.08
CA GLY A 128 17.30 -8.10 -19.15
C GLY A 128 18.67 -7.41 -19.27
N SER A 129 19.41 -7.33 -18.16
CA SER A 129 20.84 -6.95 -18.03
C SER A 129 21.38 -5.61 -18.58
N ASP A 130 20.69 -4.88 -19.47
CA ASP A 130 21.16 -3.59 -20.00
C ASP A 130 20.15 -2.46 -19.72
N CYS A 131 20.39 -1.75 -18.61
CA CYS A 131 19.43 -0.85 -17.97
C CYS A 131 19.14 0.45 -18.74
N GLY A 132 19.97 0.87 -19.69
CA GLY A 132 19.79 2.16 -20.41
C GLY A 132 18.83 2.09 -21.59
N GLU A 133 19.10 1.19 -22.54
CA GLU A 133 18.38 1.14 -23.82
C GLU A 133 17.00 0.44 -23.70
N GLN A 134 16.90 -0.55 -22.81
CA GLN A 134 15.67 -1.30 -22.57
C GLN A 134 14.62 -0.47 -21.83
N LEU A 135 15.05 0.38 -20.89
CA LEU A 135 14.16 1.35 -20.21
C LEU A 135 13.56 2.35 -21.19
N VAL A 136 14.31 2.81 -22.19
CA VAL A 136 13.76 3.71 -23.22
C VAL A 136 12.79 2.97 -24.15
N LYS A 137 13.14 1.76 -24.59
CA LYS A 137 12.30 0.93 -25.47
C LYS A 137 10.93 0.58 -24.89
N MET A 138 10.83 0.39 -23.57
CA MET A 138 9.56 0.10 -22.90
C MET A 138 8.62 1.32 -22.80
N GLY A 139 9.15 2.54 -22.95
CA GLY A 139 8.38 3.78 -22.86
C GLY A 139 8.08 4.26 -21.44
N GLN A 140 7.75 5.55 -21.32
CA GLN A 140 7.62 6.25 -20.04
C GLN A 140 6.49 5.67 -19.17
N ALA A 141 5.39 5.24 -19.78
CA ALA A 141 4.24 4.68 -19.06
C ALA A 141 4.62 3.40 -18.30
N CYS A 142 5.33 2.49 -18.97
CA CYS A 142 5.82 1.25 -18.38
C CYS A 142 6.76 1.52 -17.20
N HIS A 143 7.73 2.42 -17.37
CA HIS A 143 8.65 2.82 -16.29
C HIS A 143 7.88 3.40 -15.08
N VAL A 144 6.88 4.26 -15.31
CA VAL A 144 6.11 4.87 -14.21
C VAL A 144 5.28 3.81 -13.47
N ASP A 145 4.69 2.88 -14.18
CA ASP A 145 3.86 1.82 -13.62
C ASP A 145 4.67 0.84 -12.76
N MET A 146 5.87 0.46 -13.21
CA MET A 146 6.80 -0.33 -12.39
C MET A 146 7.18 0.36 -11.07
N VAL A 147 7.42 1.68 -11.10
CA VAL A 147 7.75 2.45 -9.90
C VAL A 147 6.54 2.53 -8.96
N LYS A 148 5.31 2.63 -9.49
CA LYS A 148 4.10 2.56 -8.66
C LYS A 148 3.95 1.21 -7.98
N ASP A 149 4.20 0.10 -8.68
CA ASP A 149 4.19 -1.22 -8.07
C ASP A 149 5.23 -1.36 -6.98
N LEU A 150 6.44 -0.86 -7.23
CA LEU A 150 7.51 -0.85 -6.23
C LEU A 150 7.07 -0.09 -4.97
N ILE A 151 6.47 1.10 -5.11
CA ILE A 151 5.98 1.92 -3.98
C ILE A 151 4.95 1.18 -3.10
N ARG A 152 4.23 0.22 -3.68
CA ARG A 152 3.19 -0.54 -3.01
C ARG A 152 3.74 -1.75 -2.24
N THR A 153 5.04 -2.01 -2.32
CA THR A 153 5.71 -3.07 -1.56
C THR A 153 6.03 -2.63 -0.13
N PRO A 154 5.98 -3.53 0.87
CA PRO A 154 6.32 -3.21 2.27
C PRO A 154 7.73 -2.62 2.45
N GLU A 155 8.68 -2.98 1.59
CA GLU A 155 10.07 -2.51 1.64
C GLU A 155 10.20 -1.01 1.33
N MET A 156 9.18 -0.42 0.70
CA MET A 156 9.20 0.98 0.24
C MET A 156 8.43 1.93 1.16
N ARG A 157 8.02 1.49 2.35
CA ARG A 157 7.25 2.30 3.33
C ARG A 157 7.99 3.55 3.79
N ASP A 158 9.29 3.47 3.99
CA ASP A 158 10.13 4.61 4.43
C ASP A 158 10.55 5.53 3.28
N VAL A 159 10.25 5.17 2.03
CA VAL A 159 10.63 5.97 0.85
C VAL A 159 9.55 7.00 0.54
N ASN A 160 9.93 8.23 0.22
CA ASN A 160 8.96 9.23 -0.25
C ASN A 160 8.48 8.87 -1.67
N ALA A 161 7.27 8.32 -1.79
CA ALA A 161 6.67 7.87 -3.05
C ALA A 161 6.65 8.95 -4.15
N ILE A 162 6.30 10.19 -3.80
CA ILE A 162 6.24 11.31 -4.76
C ILE A 162 7.63 11.69 -5.25
N GLN A 163 8.58 11.79 -4.33
CA GLN A 163 9.97 12.09 -4.69
C GLN A 163 10.54 10.96 -5.56
N LEU A 164 10.23 9.70 -5.24
CA LEU A 164 10.66 8.55 -6.02
C LEU A 164 10.07 8.59 -7.43
N LEU A 165 8.75 8.78 -7.57
CA LEU A 165 8.09 8.91 -8.88
C LEU A 165 8.67 10.08 -9.70
N SER A 166 8.91 11.23 -9.07
CA SER A 166 9.47 12.41 -9.73
C SER A 166 10.91 12.15 -10.20
N LYS A 167 11.76 11.58 -9.34
CA LYS A 167 13.15 11.23 -9.69
C LYS A 167 13.20 10.22 -10.82
N ASN A 168 12.38 9.18 -10.76
CA ASN A 168 12.33 8.13 -11.78
C ASN A 168 11.84 8.66 -13.14
N LYS A 169 10.85 9.57 -13.16
CA LYS A 169 10.47 10.26 -14.40
C LYS A 169 11.62 11.07 -15.00
N LYS A 170 12.42 11.76 -14.17
CA LYS A 170 13.60 12.50 -14.62
C LYS A 170 14.68 11.57 -15.16
N ILE A 171 14.94 10.46 -14.48
CA ILE A 171 15.90 9.43 -14.93
C ILE A 171 15.50 8.91 -16.31
N PHE A 172 14.24 8.52 -16.50
CA PHE A 172 13.73 8.13 -17.81
C PHE A 172 13.98 9.20 -18.88
N HIS A 173 13.65 10.47 -18.59
CA HIS A 173 13.91 11.56 -19.52
C HIS A 173 15.40 11.74 -19.84
N CYS A 174 16.29 11.61 -18.85
CA CYS A 174 17.73 11.62 -19.08
C CYS A 174 18.15 10.47 -20.00
N CYS A 175 17.66 9.25 -19.78
CA CYS A 175 17.98 8.09 -20.64
C CYS A 175 17.55 8.28 -22.10
N VAL A 176 16.45 9.01 -22.35
CA VAL A 176 15.97 9.31 -23.72
C VAL A 176 16.88 10.29 -24.47
N HIS A 177 17.62 11.16 -23.79
CA HIS A 177 18.38 12.26 -24.41
C HIS A 177 19.91 12.08 -24.36
N VAL A 178 20.40 10.87 -24.09
CA VAL A 178 21.84 10.54 -24.01
C VAL A 178 22.37 10.02 -25.36
N GLU A 179 21.76 10.40 -26.48
CA GLU A 179 22.32 10.20 -27.83
C GLU A 179 23.44 11.19 -28.14
#